data_AF-A0A6V7TT56-F1
#
_entry.id   AF-A0A6V7TT56-F1
#
_cell.length_a   1.000
_cell.length_b   1.000
_cell.length_c   1.000
_cell.angle_alpha   90.00
_cell.angle_beta   90.00
_cell.angle_gamma   90.00
#
_symmetry.space_group_name_H-M   'P 1'
#
loop_
_entity.id
_entity.type
_entity.pdbx_description
1 polymer ?
#
loop_
_entity_poly.entity_id
_entity_poly.type
_entity_poly.pdbx_seq_one_letter_code
_entity_poly.pdbx_strand_id
1 'polypeptide(L)'
;MEGFEKIDYLHTRFKHPFTMIVSGSTGSGKSEWVKKFLDNLTELINSDTNISLVFYCYGELNKNILLMQRKGYVDKGKTRVIVHNGVPSGGEDFIHKQAIQSEGSMLLVLDDLMVGIDQRLIETIFTRGSHNWKMSVILISQHLFSKELKIPRNNSHYLLLMRNPRERYKLEHLPCKFSLHTQNIF
;
A
#
# COMPACT_ATOMS: atom_id res chain seq x y z
N MET A 1 16.89 0.79 -28.12
CA MET A 1 15.46 0.44 -28.18
C MET A 1 15.40 -1.06 -28.02
N GLU A 2 15.42 -1.52 -26.78
CA GLU A 2 15.42 -2.94 -26.44
C GLU A 2 14.20 -3.22 -25.58
N GLY A 3 13.57 -4.35 -25.89
CA GLY A 3 12.20 -4.66 -25.55
C GLY A 3 11.99 -4.87 -24.06
N PHE A 4 10.92 -4.28 -23.56
CA PHE A 4 10.35 -4.57 -22.27
C PHE A 4 9.84 -6.02 -22.27
N GLU A 5 10.57 -6.92 -21.63
CA GLU A 5 10.05 -8.24 -21.32
C GLU A 5 8.87 -8.09 -20.36
N LYS A 6 7.69 -8.42 -20.89
CA LYS A 6 6.43 -8.55 -20.18
C LYS A 6 6.60 -9.46 -18.98
N ILE A 7 6.13 -9.01 -17.82
CA ILE A 7 5.79 -9.91 -16.70
C ILE A 7 4.52 -10.67 -17.12
N ASP A 8 4.69 -11.78 -17.85
CA ASP A 8 3.60 -12.59 -18.43
C ASP A 8 3.05 -13.67 -17.46
N TYR A 9 2.88 -13.35 -16.16
CA TYR A 9 2.21 -14.27 -15.21
C TYR A 9 1.22 -13.65 -14.20
N LEU A 10 0.83 -12.37 -14.33
CA LEU A 10 -0.31 -11.83 -13.56
C LEU A 10 -1.36 -11.19 -14.48
N HIS A 11 -2.20 -12.00 -15.10
CA HIS A 11 -3.46 -11.55 -15.69
C HIS A 11 -4.53 -11.25 -14.61
N THR A 12 -4.10 -10.88 -13.40
CA THR A 12 -4.97 -10.59 -12.25
C THR A 12 -4.62 -9.23 -11.69
N ARG A 13 -5.40 -8.23 -12.08
CA ARG A 13 -5.50 -6.94 -11.42
C ARG A 13 -5.91 -7.11 -9.94
N PHE A 14 -5.52 -6.17 -9.07
CA PHE A 14 -5.85 -6.19 -7.64
C PHE A 14 -7.34 -5.97 -7.42
N LYS A 15 -8.00 -6.78 -6.61
CA LYS A 15 -9.45 -6.65 -6.35
C LYS A 15 -9.69 -5.65 -5.24
N HIS A 16 -10.39 -4.56 -5.52
CA HIS A 16 -10.84 -3.64 -4.47
C HIS A 16 -12.09 -4.18 -3.75
N PRO A 17 -12.23 -4.02 -2.41
CA PRO A 17 -11.21 -3.56 -1.47
C PRO A 17 -10.14 -4.64 -1.19
N PHE A 18 -8.92 -4.21 -0.83
CA PHE A 18 -7.85 -5.11 -0.43
C PHE A 18 -6.95 -4.54 0.66
N THR A 19 -6.16 -5.42 1.27
CA THR A 19 -5.08 -5.07 2.18
C THR A 19 -3.77 -5.60 1.60
N MET A 20 -2.72 -4.77 1.61
CA MET A 20 -1.43 -5.10 1.07
C MET A 20 -0.31 -4.64 2.01
N ILE A 21 0.71 -5.48 2.18
CA ILE A 21 1.98 -5.07 2.77
C ILE A 21 3.06 -5.07 1.69
N VAL A 22 3.77 -3.96 1.57
CA VAL A 22 4.98 -3.81 0.75
C VAL A 22 6.17 -3.80 1.69
N SER A 23 6.99 -4.86 1.67
CA SER A 23 8.10 -5.01 2.60
C SER A 23 9.47 -5.21 1.93
N GLY A 24 10.52 -4.63 2.52
CA GLY A 24 11.88 -4.66 1.99
C GLY A 24 12.80 -3.70 2.74
N SER A 25 14.13 -3.87 2.64
CA SER A 25 15.08 -3.01 3.36
C SER A 25 15.02 -1.55 2.88
N THR A 26 15.63 -0.62 3.63
CA THR A 26 15.87 0.75 3.11
C THR A 26 16.56 0.70 1.75
N GLY A 27 16.14 1.55 0.83
CA GLY A 27 16.66 1.58 -0.54
C GLY A 27 16.19 0.43 -1.45
N SER A 28 15.33 -0.47 -0.99
CA SER A 28 14.85 -1.60 -1.83
C SER A 28 13.86 -1.21 -2.92
N GLY A 29 13.48 0.06 -3.03
CA GLY A 29 12.56 0.57 -4.07
C GLY A 29 11.07 0.62 -3.71
N LYS A 30 10.68 0.39 -2.43
CA LYS A 30 9.27 0.33 -1.98
C LYS A 30 8.45 1.54 -2.38
N SER A 31 8.86 2.73 -1.95
CA SER A 31 8.11 3.96 -2.24
C SER A 31 8.09 4.28 -3.74
N GLU A 32 9.09 3.85 -4.51
CA GLU A 32 9.08 4.01 -5.97
C GLU A 32 8.11 3.04 -6.65
N TRP A 33 8.04 1.79 -6.18
CA TRP A 33 7.04 0.83 -6.64
C TRP A 33 5.63 1.34 -6.33
N VAL A 34 5.39 1.81 -5.10
CA VAL A 34 4.08 2.35 -4.70
C VAL A 34 3.73 3.58 -5.53
N LYS A 35 4.66 4.49 -5.79
CA LYS A 35 4.44 5.61 -6.69
C LYS A 35 4.03 5.14 -8.10
N LYS A 36 4.76 4.20 -8.70
CA LYS A 36 4.39 3.63 -10.01
C LYS A 36 3.02 2.95 -9.98
N PHE A 37 2.68 2.28 -8.89
CA PHE A 37 1.36 1.71 -8.67
C PHE A 37 0.27 2.80 -8.65
N LEU A 38 0.49 3.88 -7.90
CA LEU A 38 -0.42 5.03 -7.82
C LEU A 38 -0.57 5.76 -9.16
N ASP A 39 0.49 5.83 -9.97
CA ASP A 39 0.47 6.45 -11.31
C ASP A 39 -0.30 5.61 -12.36
N ASN A 40 -0.68 4.36 -12.04
CA ASN A 40 -1.36 3.44 -12.95
C ASN A 40 -2.57 2.73 -12.29
N LEU A 41 -3.24 3.36 -11.31
CA LEU A 41 -4.30 2.73 -10.51
C LEU A 41 -5.41 2.11 -11.36
N THR A 42 -5.98 2.87 -12.31
CA THR A 42 -7.07 2.41 -13.18
C THR A 42 -6.68 1.15 -13.98
N GLU A 43 -5.39 0.99 -14.31
CA GLU A 43 -4.91 -0.16 -15.09
C GLU A 43 -4.64 -1.38 -14.21
N LEU A 44 -4.25 -1.17 -12.95
CA LEU A 44 -3.79 -2.21 -12.02
C LEU A 44 -4.88 -2.75 -11.09
N ILE A 45 -5.95 -1.98 -10.83
CA ILE A 45 -7.04 -2.39 -9.96
C ILE A 45 -8.21 -2.92 -10.80
N ASN A 46 -8.72 -4.09 -10.43
CA ASN A 46 -9.99 -4.63 -10.92
C ASN A 46 -11.06 -4.21 -9.94
N SER A 47 -11.94 -3.34 -10.37
CA SER A 47 -13.07 -2.94 -9.56
C SER A 47 -14.22 -2.48 -10.43
N ASP A 48 -15.42 -2.74 -9.96
CA ASP A 48 -16.63 -2.06 -10.46
C ASP A 48 -16.62 -0.56 -10.05
N THR A 49 -15.72 -0.18 -9.12
CA THR A 49 -15.56 1.17 -8.57
C THR A 49 -14.12 1.68 -8.73
N ASN A 50 -13.90 2.67 -9.60
CA ASN A 50 -12.57 3.30 -9.76
C ASN A 50 -12.18 4.10 -8.51
N ILE A 51 -10.99 3.85 -7.94
CA ILE A 51 -10.43 4.61 -6.80
C ILE A 51 -10.42 6.11 -7.12
N SER A 52 -11.24 6.87 -6.37
CA SER A 52 -11.39 8.32 -6.55
C SER A 52 -10.48 9.12 -5.62
N LEU A 53 -10.09 8.53 -4.48
CA LEU A 53 -9.25 9.16 -3.46
C LEU A 53 -8.09 8.26 -3.02
N VAL A 54 -6.88 8.79 -3.09
CA VAL A 54 -5.71 8.27 -2.36
C VAL A 54 -5.47 9.14 -1.14
N PHE A 55 -5.50 8.54 0.04
CA PHE A 55 -5.09 9.19 1.28
C PHE A 55 -3.72 8.65 1.68
N TYR A 56 -2.69 9.47 1.55
CA TYR A 56 -1.30 9.08 1.71
C TYR A 56 -0.73 9.65 3.00
N CYS A 57 -0.55 8.79 4.00
CA CYS A 57 0.09 9.14 5.26
C CYS A 57 1.57 8.74 5.20
N TYR A 58 2.47 9.64 5.59
CA TYR A 58 3.92 9.39 5.56
C TYR A 58 4.61 9.78 6.86
N GLY A 59 5.63 9.01 7.27
CA GLY A 59 6.51 9.36 8.39
C GLY A 59 7.74 10.17 7.96
N GLU A 60 8.32 9.84 6.81
CA GLU A 60 9.51 10.51 6.28
C GLU A 60 9.21 11.24 4.96
N LEU A 61 9.59 12.51 4.87
CA LEU A 61 9.36 13.33 3.68
C LEU A 61 10.35 12.96 2.57
N ASN A 62 9.84 12.71 1.35
CA ASN A 62 10.66 12.46 0.18
C ASN A 62 10.15 13.21 -1.07
N LYS A 63 10.92 13.14 -2.17
CA LYS A 63 10.59 13.84 -3.44
C LYS A 63 9.26 13.40 -4.04
N ASN A 64 8.90 12.11 -3.94
CA ASN A 64 7.64 11.59 -4.47
C ASN A 64 6.45 12.16 -3.69
N ILE A 65 6.56 12.24 -2.36
CA ILE A 65 5.56 12.85 -1.47
C ILE A 65 5.36 14.33 -1.81
N LEU A 66 6.45 15.09 -1.95
CA LEU A 66 6.37 16.51 -2.34
C LEU A 66 5.70 16.70 -3.71
N LEU A 67 6.00 15.83 -4.67
CA LEU A 67 5.38 15.87 -6.00
C LEU A 67 3.88 15.59 -5.92
N MET A 68 3.47 14.56 -5.19
CA MET A 68 2.06 14.21 -4.99
C MET A 68 1.31 15.34 -4.28
N GLN A 69 1.90 15.93 -3.23
CA GLN A 69 1.30 17.03 -2.49
C GLN A 69 1.12 18.27 -3.35
N ARG A 70 2.10 18.62 -4.19
CA ARG A 70 2.02 19.76 -5.11
C ARG A 70 1.01 19.53 -6.24
N LYS A 71 0.97 18.32 -6.79
CA LYS A 71 0.06 17.99 -7.89
C LYS A 71 -1.38 17.85 -7.41
N GLY A 72 -1.61 17.20 -6.26
CA GLY A 72 -2.95 16.90 -5.75
C GLY A 72 -3.67 15.75 -6.48
N TYR A 73 -3.03 15.13 -7.49
CA TYR A 73 -3.58 14.01 -8.25
C TYR A 73 -2.50 12.97 -8.60
N VAL A 74 -2.92 11.72 -8.77
CA VAL A 74 -2.16 10.59 -9.33
C VAL A 74 -2.95 9.96 -10.49
N ASP A 75 -2.49 8.84 -11.04
CA ASP A 75 -3.15 8.12 -12.14
C ASP A 75 -3.50 9.03 -13.33
N LYS A 76 -2.49 9.74 -13.84
CA LYS A 76 -2.64 10.66 -14.98
C LYS A 76 -3.73 11.73 -14.76
N GLY A 77 -3.97 12.13 -13.50
CA GLY A 77 -4.93 13.16 -13.12
C GLY A 77 -6.33 12.65 -12.79
N LYS A 78 -6.57 11.33 -12.82
CA LYS A 78 -7.90 10.72 -12.60
C LYS A 78 -8.26 10.57 -11.13
N THR A 79 -7.26 10.42 -10.26
CA THR A 79 -7.47 10.12 -8.84
C THR A 79 -6.89 11.23 -7.99
N ARG A 80 -7.71 11.81 -7.12
CA ARG A 80 -7.27 12.83 -6.16
C ARG A 80 -6.34 12.19 -5.14
N VAL A 81 -5.25 12.87 -4.77
CA VAL A 81 -4.40 12.48 -3.65
C VAL A 81 -4.39 13.55 -2.57
N ILE A 82 -4.57 13.13 -1.32
CA ILE A 82 -4.38 13.95 -0.13
C ILE A 82 -3.21 13.35 0.64
N VAL A 83 -2.21 14.19 0.92
CA VAL A 83 -0.98 13.77 1.58
C VAL A 83 -0.95 14.36 2.99
N HIS A 84 -0.63 13.53 3.99
CA HIS A 84 -0.61 13.91 5.39
C HIS A 84 0.66 13.38 6.08
N ASN A 85 1.34 14.23 6.87
CA ASN A 85 2.47 13.79 7.70
C ASN A 85 1.92 13.12 8.97
N GLY A 86 2.32 11.88 9.22
CA GLY A 86 1.72 11.09 10.29
C GLY A 86 0.30 10.64 9.96
N VAL A 87 -0.34 9.98 10.93
CA VAL A 87 -1.79 9.75 10.90
C VAL A 87 -2.51 11.02 11.37
N PRO A 88 -3.62 11.42 10.73
CA PRO A 88 -4.45 12.53 11.21
C PRO A 88 -4.86 12.36 12.67
N SER A 89 -4.98 13.46 13.42
CA SER A 89 -5.29 13.45 14.86
C SER A 89 -6.62 12.78 15.22
N GLY A 90 -7.57 12.70 14.28
CA GLY A 90 -8.82 11.96 14.45
C GLY A 90 -8.70 10.44 14.22
N GLY A 91 -7.49 9.92 13.95
CA GLY A 91 -7.18 8.50 13.89
C GLY A 91 -8.14 7.70 13.01
N GLU A 92 -8.75 6.69 13.64
CA GLU A 92 -9.70 5.77 12.99
C GLU A 92 -10.93 6.48 12.44
N ASP A 93 -11.56 7.35 13.23
CA ASP A 93 -12.79 8.06 12.87
C ASP A 93 -12.59 8.98 11.67
N PHE A 94 -11.44 9.64 11.60
CA PHE A 94 -11.08 10.47 10.46
C PHE A 94 -10.95 9.63 9.18
N ILE A 95 -10.23 8.52 9.25
CA ILE A 95 -10.04 7.61 8.11
C ILE A 95 -11.38 7.05 7.64
N HIS A 96 -12.23 6.61 8.56
CA HIS A 96 -13.56 6.10 8.24
C HIS A 96 -14.43 7.18 7.58
N LYS A 97 -14.40 8.43 8.07
CA LYS A 97 -15.12 9.55 7.46
C LYS A 97 -14.66 9.80 6.02
N GLN A 98 -13.35 9.77 5.75
CA GLN A 98 -12.82 9.91 4.40
C GLN A 98 -13.28 8.76 3.48
N ALA A 99 -13.30 7.53 3.98
CA ALA A 99 -13.79 6.38 3.23
C ALA A 99 -15.27 6.53 2.85
N ILE A 100 -16.13 6.97 3.79
CA ILE A 100 -17.54 7.26 3.52
C ILE A 100 -17.69 8.37 2.48
N GLN A 101 -16.95 9.48 2.62
CA GLN A 101 -16.99 10.60 1.68
C GLN A 101 -16.54 10.24 0.27
N SER A 102 -15.67 9.23 0.15
CA SER A 102 -15.25 8.66 -1.14
C SER A 102 -16.20 7.58 -1.67
N GLU A 103 -17.30 7.31 -0.99
CA GLU A 103 -18.27 6.23 -1.30
C GLU A 103 -17.63 4.83 -1.35
N GLY A 104 -16.62 4.60 -0.50
CA GLY A 104 -15.87 3.34 -0.53
C GLY A 104 -15.00 3.22 -1.79
N SER A 105 -14.44 4.34 -2.25
CA SER A 105 -13.53 4.40 -3.39
C SER A 105 -12.19 5.01 -2.99
N MET A 106 -11.70 4.56 -1.84
CA MET A 106 -10.49 5.08 -1.21
C MET A 106 -9.38 4.04 -1.18
N LEU A 107 -8.16 4.51 -1.45
CA LEU A 107 -6.92 3.81 -1.16
C LEU A 107 -6.16 4.56 -0.05
N LEU A 108 -6.00 3.92 1.09
CA LEU A 108 -5.16 4.38 2.19
C LEU A 108 -3.73 3.86 1.99
N VAL A 109 -2.73 4.75 2.05
CA VAL A 109 -1.32 4.38 2.06
C VAL A 109 -0.69 4.82 3.37
N LEU A 110 0.00 3.90 4.04
CA LEU A 110 0.78 4.14 5.26
C LEU A 110 2.26 3.90 4.94
N ASP A 111 3.02 4.98 4.70
CA ASP A 111 4.46 4.91 4.39
C ASP A 111 5.33 5.25 5.59
N ASP A 112 6.08 4.26 6.08
CA ASP A 112 7.08 4.41 7.14
C ASP A 112 6.54 5.04 8.44
N LEU A 113 5.30 4.68 8.79
CA LEU A 113 4.58 5.18 9.96
C LEU A 113 4.64 4.25 11.17
N MET A 114 5.41 3.15 11.10
CA MET A 114 5.46 2.16 12.19
C MET A 114 5.93 2.75 13.51
N VAL A 115 6.77 3.81 13.45
CA VAL A 115 7.15 4.58 14.62
C VAL A 115 6.15 5.72 14.79
N GLY A 116 5.30 5.65 15.82
CA GLY A 116 4.39 6.73 16.21
C GLY A 116 2.92 6.53 15.85
N ILE A 117 2.56 5.49 15.09
CA ILE A 117 1.17 5.10 14.87
C ILE A 117 0.68 4.16 15.98
N ASP A 118 -0.59 4.30 16.39
CA ASP A 118 -1.22 3.33 17.29
C ASP A 118 -1.33 1.97 16.57
N GLN A 119 -0.71 0.93 17.13
CA GLN A 119 -0.80 -0.42 16.59
C GLN A 119 -2.25 -0.89 16.45
N ARG A 120 -3.14 -0.49 17.37
CA ARG A 120 -4.57 -0.82 17.32
C ARG A 120 -5.23 -0.31 16.06
N LEU A 121 -4.83 0.88 15.59
CA LEU A 121 -5.36 1.45 14.35
C LEU A 121 -5.03 0.56 13.14
N ILE A 122 -3.77 0.14 13.01
CA ILE A 122 -3.34 -0.74 11.90
C ILE A 122 -4.09 -2.07 11.99
N GLU A 123 -4.19 -2.65 13.18
CA GLU A 123 -4.89 -3.91 13.40
C GLU A 123 -6.38 -3.80 13.01
N THR A 124 -7.07 -2.73 13.44
CA THR A 124 -8.47 -2.49 13.05
C THR A 124 -8.62 -2.35 11.55
N ILE A 125 -7.76 -1.55 10.90
CA ILE A 125 -7.77 -1.32 9.46
C ILE A 125 -7.62 -2.63 8.69
N PHE A 126 -6.67 -3.49 9.09
CA PHE A 126 -6.37 -4.74 8.40
C PHE A 126 -7.34 -5.89 8.73
N THR A 127 -8.04 -5.85 9.87
CA THR A 127 -8.98 -6.93 10.25
C THR A 127 -10.42 -6.66 9.80
N ARG A 128 -10.90 -5.41 9.91
CA ARG A 128 -12.30 -5.06 9.66
C ARG A 128 -12.46 -3.81 8.80
N GLY A 129 -11.57 -2.83 8.95
CA GLY A 129 -11.71 -1.52 8.31
C GLY A 129 -11.74 -1.59 6.78
N SER A 130 -10.80 -2.31 6.16
CA SER A 130 -10.74 -2.42 4.68
C SER A 130 -12.05 -2.95 4.07
N HIS A 131 -12.61 -4.03 4.61
CA HIS A 131 -13.84 -4.61 4.11
C HIS A 131 -15.07 -3.76 4.47
N ASN A 132 -15.19 -3.36 5.74
CA ASN A 132 -16.39 -2.69 6.24
C ASN A 132 -16.53 -1.26 5.71
N TRP A 133 -15.41 -0.57 5.50
CA TRP A 133 -15.39 0.79 4.95
C TRP A 133 -15.15 0.81 3.44
N LYS A 134 -15.10 -0.37 2.80
CA LYS A 134 -14.83 -0.54 1.37
C LYS A 134 -13.63 0.30 0.91
N MET A 135 -12.50 0.12 1.58
CA MET A 135 -11.27 0.84 1.25
C MET A 135 -10.11 -0.12 1.03
N SER A 136 -9.26 0.18 0.04
CA SER A 136 -7.99 -0.52 -0.12
C SER A 136 -6.93 0.08 0.80
N VAL A 137 -5.98 -0.73 1.23
CA VAL A 137 -4.92 -0.34 2.16
C VAL A 137 -3.58 -0.87 1.68
N ILE A 138 -2.58 0.00 1.63
CA ILE A 138 -1.16 -0.35 1.42
C ILE A 138 -0.38 0.09 2.65
N LEU A 139 0.29 -0.87 3.29
CA LEU A 139 1.24 -0.62 4.36
C LEU A 139 2.66 -0.87 3.86
N ILE A 140 3.52 0.14 3.97
CA ILE A 140 4.93 0.04 3.60
C ILE A 140 5.74 -0.18 4.88
N SER A 141 6.56 -1.23 4.91
CA SER A 141 7.35 -1.60 6.09
C SER A 141 8.75 -2.10 5.71
N GLN A 142 9.70 -1.96 6.62
CA GLN A 142 11.04 -2.54 6.47
C GLN A 142 11.16 -3.97 7.02
N HIS A 143 10.31 -4.32 7.98
CA HIS A 143 10.43 -5.54 8.79
C HIS A 143 9.13 -6.33 8.79
N LEU A 144 8.92 -7.22 7.82
CA LEU A 144 7.67 -7.97 7.69
C LEU A 144 7.39 -8.86 8.91
N PHE A 145 8.44 -9.35 9.54
CA PHE A 145 8.37 -10.30 10.66
C PHE A 145 8.41 -9.66 12.03
N SER A 146 8.22 -8.34 12.11
CA SER A 146 8.04 -7.65 13.39
C SER A 146 6.76 -8.12 14.09
N LYS A 147 6.69 -7.97 15.42
CA LYS A 147 5.54 -8.45 16.20
C LYS A 147 4.29 -7.62 15.89
N GLU A 148 4.49 -6.33 15.67
CA GLU A 148 3.49 -5.32 15.36
C GLU A 148 2.76 -5.64 14.05
N LEU A 149 3.44 -6.30 13.11
CA LEU A 149 2.87 -6.70 11.83
C LEU A 149 2.27 -8.11 11.81
N LYS A 150 2.23 -8.82 12.94
CA LYS A 150 1.66 -10.18 12.97
C LYS A 150 0.20 -10.20 12.52
N ILE A 151 -0.64 -9.33 13.09
CA ILE A 151 -2.06 -9.26 12.75
C ILE A 151 -2.25 -8.70 11.33
N PRO A 152 -1.65 -7.55 10.94
CA PRO A 152 -1.74 -7.04 9.57
C PRO A 152 -1.31 -8.06 8.52
N ARG A 153 -0.20 -8.77 8.75
CA ARG A 153 0.32 -9.79 7.82
C ARG A 153 -0.63 -10.96 7.65
N ASN A 154 -1.21 -11.47 8.73
CA ASN A 154 -2.17 -12.58 8.68
C ASN A 154 -3.48 -12.21 7.96
N ASN A 155 -3.83 -10.92 7.92
CA ASN A 155 -5.03 -10.40 7.28
C ASN A 155 -4.73 -9.64 5.97
N SER A 156 -3.51 -9.78 5.44
CA SER A 156 -3.14 -9.17 4.16
C SER A 156 -3.62 -10.03 3.00
N HIS A 157 -4.36 -9.43 2.07
CA HIS A 157 -4.73 -10.08 0.80
C HIS A 157 -3.49 -10.25 -0.09
N TYR A 158 -2.56 -9.30 -0.03
CA TYR A 158 -1.36 -9.26 -0.86
C TYR A 158 -0.11 -8.96 -0.04
N LEU A 159 0.98 -9.68 -0.32
CA LEU A 159 2.31 -9.39 0.23
C LEU A 159 3.27 -9.15 -0.93
N LEU A 160 3.77 -7.92 -1.06
CA LEU A 160 4.83 -7.57 -2.00
C LEU A 160 6.17 -7.58 -1.27
N LEU A 161 7.02 -8.54 -1.63
CA LEU A 161 8.33 -8.73 -1.02
C LEU A 161 9.41 -8.20 -1.94
N MET A 162 10.02 -7.09 -1.54
CA MET A 162 11.20 -6.52 -2.18
C MET A 162 12.47 -7.02 -1.52
N ARG A 163 13.62 -6.73 -2.14
CA ARG A 163 14.93 -7.18 -1.68
C ARG A 163 15.10 -6.88 -0.17
N ASN A 164 15.21 -7.95 0.61
CA ASN A 164 15.52 -7.92 2.03
C ASN A 164 16.50 -9.05 2.37
N PRO A 165 17.83 -8.79 2.31
CA PRO A 165 18.84 -9.83 2.53
C PRO A 165 18.74 -10.50 3.91
N ARG A 166 18.21 -9.79 4.92
CA ARG A 166 18.15 -10.26 6.31
C ARG A 166 16.96 -11.19 6.59
N GLU A 167 15.92 -11.16 5.76
CA GLU A 167 14.65 -11.86 6.02
C GLU A 167 14.39 -13.05 5.09
N ARG A 168 15.33 -13.35 4.17
CA ARG A 168 15.20 -14.44 3.19
C ARG A 168 14.87 -15.80 3.82
N TYR A 169 15.51 -16.14 4.94
CA TYR A 169 15.32 -17.45 5.61
C TYR A 169 13.96 -17.62 6.29
N LYS A 170 13.20 -16.54 6.52
CA LYS A 170 11.92 -16.59 7.25
C LYS A 170 10.70 -16.74 6.33
N LEU A 171 10.90 -16.77 5.01
CA LEU A 171 9.85 -16.82 4.00
C LEU A 171 9.22 -18.21 3.81
N GLU A 172 9.91 -19.28 4.22
CA GLU A 172 9.52 -20.68 3.96
C GLU A 172 8.23 -21.13 4.67
N HIS A 173 7.72 -20.35 5.62
CA HIS A 173 6.61 -20.74 6.50
C HIS A 173 5.38 -19.81 6.40
N LEU A 174 5.28 -18.97 5.37
CA LEU A 174 4.13 -18.06 5.20
C LEU A 174 2.97 -18.75 4.44
N PRO A 175 1.79 -18.91 5.06
CA PRO A 175 0.60 -19.35 4.35
C PRO A 175 -0.04 -18.15 3.64
N CYS A 176 0.43 -17.78 2.45
CA CYS A 176 -0.25 -16.78 1.62
C CYS A 176 -0.02 -17.04 0.13
N LYS A 177 -1.10 -17.02 -0.66
CA LYS A 177 -1.02 -17.04 -2.13
C LYS A 177 -0.49 -15.69 -2.62
N PHE A 178 0.40 -15.75 -3.62
CA PHE A 178 1.07 -14.66 -4.35
C PHE A 178 2.37 -14.14 -3.70
N SER A 179 3.46 -14.86 -4.01
CA SER A 179 4.83 -14.36 -4.00
C SER A 179 5.13 -13.74 -5.36
N LEU A 180 5.28 -12.41 -5.43
CA LEU A 180 6.04 -11.79 -6.52
C LEU A 180 7.48 -11.64 -6.03
N HIS A 181 8.27 -12.69 -6.26
CA HIS A 181 9.70 -12.66 -6.10
C HIS A 181 10.29 -11.87 -7.25
N THR A 182 10.66 -10.62 -7.03
CA THR A 182 11.37 -9.81 -8.03
C THR A 182 12.84 -9.78 -7.65
N GLN A 183 13.52 -10.89 -7.94
CA GLN A 183 14.97 -10.84 -8.13
C GLN A 183 15.18 -10.09 -9.44
N ASN A 184 15.57 -8.83 -9.34
CA ASN A 184 15.79 -7.89 -10.46
C ASN A 184 14.49 -7.33 -11.08
N ILE A 185 13.93 -6.27 -10.48
CA ILE A 185 13.34 -5.19 -11.29
C ILE A 185 14.31 -4.02 -11.20
N PHE A 186 15.30 -4.01 -12.08
CA PHE A 186 15.88 -2.87 -12.78
C PHE A 186 16.56 -3.40 -14.02
#